data_AF-A0A5D2TH14-F1
#
_entry.id   AF-A0A5D2TH14-F1
#
_cell.length_a   1.000
_cell.length_b   1.000
_cell.length_c   1.000
_cell.angle_alpha   90.00
_cell.angle_beta   90.00
_cell.angle_gamma   90.00
#
_symmetry.space_group_name_H-M   'P 1'
#
loop_
_entity.id
_entity.type
_entity.pdbx_description
1 polymer ?
#
loop_
_entity_poly.entity_id
_entity_poly.type
_entity_poly.pdbx_seq_one_letter_code
_entity_poly.pdbx_strand_id
1 'polypeptide(L)'
;MIPELPIYPKKLNLSFNSLWGPIPHGLLHFPPETFTGNKDLCGSIQGFIPCPSTKHNLAVIILVPTLLFLISIFPLVIFILCQQYRAKALKHNPSPTKNGDLFSIWNFDGKIAFEDIIKATEDFDIKYCIGTGCYGSVYRAVLPSGKVVALKKLHRLEAEQPTYDTSFRNEINFLTEIRHKNIVKLHGFCLHNRCMFLIYEYLEKGSLFYALSVDDEAMEMDWTKRVNIVKGVAHALSYMHHDCNLPIVHRDISSNNILLNSELEAFIADFGTARLLDPASSNGTVIVGTYGYIAPALECWHWKY
;
A
#
# COMPACT_ATOMS: atom_id res chain seq x y z
N MET A 1 9.66 68.60 19.47
CA MET A 1 9.76 68.72 17.99
C MET A 1 9.62 70.20 17.65
N ILE A 2 10.64 70.82 17.07
CA ILE A 2 10.61 72.24 16.67
C ILE A 2 9.74 72.35 15.40
N PRO A 3 8.75 73.26 15.31
CA PRO A 3 7.91 73.40 14.12
C PRO A 3 8.69 74.03 12.95
N GLU A 4 8.40 73.61 11.72
CA GLU A 4 8.90 74.29 10.52
C GLU A 4 8.15 75.62 10.31
N LEU A 5 8.90 76.73 10.19
CA LEU A 5 8.34 78.06 10.00
C LEU A 5 8.56 78.55 8.56
N PRO A 6 7.51 79.01 7.84
CA PRO A 6 7.57 79.35 6.41
C PRO A 6 8.11 80.76 6.10
N ILE A 7 8.77 81.42 7.05
CA ILE A 7 9.39 82.75 6.91
C ILE A 7 10.75 82.69 7.61
N TYR A 8 11.85 82.98 6.90
CA TYR A 8 13.20 82.96 7.47
C TYR A 8 13.43 84.18 8.38
N PRO A 9 13.46 84.04 9.72
CA PRO A 9 13.70 85.18 10.59
C PRO A 9 15.18 85.57 10.57
N LYS A 10 15.51 86.87 10.54
CA LYS A 10 16.92 87.33 10.63
C LYS A 10 17.55 87.13 12.02
N LYS A 11 16.74 86.91 13.05
CA LYS A 11 17.15 86.62 14.43
C LYS A 11 16.21 85.57 15.03
N LEU A 12 16.77 84.53 15.63
CA LEU A 12 16.06 83.45 16.29
C LEU A 12 16.78 83.14 17.61
N ASN A 13 16.05 82.86 18.69
CA ASN A 13 16.61 82.43 19.97
C ASN A 13 15.79 81.26 20.52
N LEU A 14 16.42 80.08 20.61
CA LEU A 14 15.83 78.84 21.11
C LEU A 14 16.55 78.32 22.37
N SER A 15 17.37 79.18 22.99
CA SER A 15 18.18 78.80 24.16
C SER A 15 17.30 78.50 25.37
N PHE A 16 17.73 77.57 26.24
CA PHE A 16 17.07 77.21 27.51
C PHE A 16 15.58 76.79 27.41
N ASN A 17 15.19 76.12 26.33
CA ASN A 17 13.80 75.70 26.09
C ASN A 17 13.55 74.18 26.29
N SER A 18 14.49 73.44 26.90
CA SER A 18 14.40 71.99 27.12
C SER A 18 14.16 71.16 25.85
N LEU A 19 14.75 71.58 24.73
CA LEU A 19 14.67 70.88 23.45
C LEU A 19 15.61 69.66 23.41
N TRP A 20 15.23 68.62 22.67
CA TRP A 20 16.00 67.38 22.50
C TRP A 20 16.00 66.89 21.04
N GLY A 21 17.04 66.15 20.65
CA GLY A 21 17.18 65.53 19.33
C GLY A 21 18.09 66.28 18.35
N PRO A 22 18.12 65.88 17.07
CA PRO A 22 18.98 66.47 16.04
C PRO A 22 18.54 67.90 15.67
N ILE A 23 19.49 68.83 15.57
CA ILE A 23 19.25 70.18 15.04
C ILE A 23 18.99 70.07 13.51
N PRO A 24 17.82 70.52 13.01
CA PRO A 24 17.50 70.47 11.59
C PRO A 24 18.48 71.28 10.74
N HIS A 25 18.82 70.77 9.54
CA HIS A 25 19.77 71.43 8.63
C HIS A 25 19.41 72.87 8.29
N GLY A 26 18.12 73.19 8.19
CA GLY A 26 17.63 74.55 7.90
C GLY A 26 17.97 75.59 8.97
N LEU A 27 18.34 75.19 10.19
CA LEU A 27 18.65 76.10 11.30
C LEU A 27 20.15 76.25 11.57
N LEU A 28 21.01 75.54 10.82
CA LEU A 28 22.47 75.57 11.00
C LEU A 28 23.13 76.92 10.66
N HIS A 29 22.40 77.82 10.01
CA HIS A 29 22.88 79.16 9.66
C HIS A 29 22.81 80.16 10.82
N PHE A 30 22.11 79.82 11.91
CA PHE A 30 22.07 80.61 13.14
C PHE A 30 23.28 80.30 14.04
N PRO A 31 23.76 81.28 14.81
CA PRO A 31 24.96 81.10 15.62
C PRO A 31 24.67 80.20 16.85
N PRO A 32 25.68 79.50 17.41
CA PRO A 32 25.50 78.45 18.41
C PRO A 32 24.74 78.89 19.67
N GLU A 33 24.86 80.17 20.04
CA GLU A 33 24.20 80.76 21.22
C GLU A 33 22.68 80.65 21.13
N THR A 34 22.14 80.56 19.91
CA THR A 34 20.72 80.33 19.62
C THR A 34 20.20 79.05 20.26
N PHE A 35 21.06 78.04 20.47
CA PHE A 35 20.65 76.71 20.92
C PHE A 35 21.15 76.35 22.33
N THR A 36 21.94 77.22 22.97
CA THR A 36 22.57 76.99 24.28
C THR A 36 21.55 76.66 25.38
N GLY A 37 21.94 75.83 26.35
CA GLY A 37 21.08 75.50 27.50
C GLY A 37 20.08 74.36 27.25
N ASN A 38 20.03 73.80 26.05
CA ASN A 38 19.29 72.57 25.74
C ASN A 38 20.25 71.37 25.77
N LYS A 39 20.21 70.57 26.84
CA LYS A 39 21.23 69.53 27.12
C LYS A 39 21.24 68.35 26.15
N ASP A 40 20.08 68.02 25.58
CA ASP A 40 19.89 66.81 24.77
C ASP A 40 19.81 67.11 23.26
N LEU A 41 20.28 68.30 22.84
CA LEU A 41 20.44 68.62 21.42
C LEU A 41 21.77 68.09 20.89
N CYS A 42 21.73 67.58 19.66
CA CYS A 42 22.90 67.10 18.96
C CYS A 42 22.92 67.62 17.51
N GLY A 43 24.09 67.78 16.91
CA GLY A 43 24.21 68.29 15.53
C GLY A 43 25.58 68.83 15.18
N SER A 44 25.78 69.20 13.91
CA SER A 44 27.06 69.65 13.36
C SER A 44 27.35 71.14 13.58
N ILE A 45 26.96 71.70 14.72
CA ILE A 45 27.24 73.09 15.13
C ILE A 45 28.38 73.08 16.15
N GLN A 46 29.28 74.07 16.07
CA GLN A 46 30.39 74.22 17.01
C GLN A 46 29.88 74.35 18.46
N GLY A 47 30.29 73.44 19.34
CA GLY A 47 29.87 73.40 20.75
C GLY A 47 28.80 72.36 21.10
N PHE A 48 28.23 71.65 20.12
CA PHE A 48 27.26 70.56 20.34
C PHE A 48 27.84 69.19 19.98
N ILE A 49 27.34 68.13 20.63
CA ILE A 49 27.77 66.76 20.40
C ILE A 49 27.16 66.25 19.08
N PRO A 50 27.89 65.52 18.22
CA PRO A 50 27.32 64.87 17.05
C PRO A 50 26.21 63.87 17.44
N CYS A 51 25.12 63.82 16.67
CA CYS A 51 24.06 62.86 16.96
C CYS A 51 24.55 61.42 16.76
N PRO A 52 24.22 60.49 17.68
CA PRO A 52 24.53 59.08 17.51
C PRO A 52 23.83 58.53 16.27
N SER A 53 24.60 58.09 15.29
CA SER A 53 24.09 57.45 14.09
C SER A 53 23.71 56.01 14.44
N THR A 54 22.43 55.75 14.73
CA THR A 54 21.92 54.37 14.81
C THR A 54 21.79 53.82 13.40
N LYS A 55 22.90 53.32 12.84
CA LYS A 55 22.83 52.42 11.69
C LYS A 55 22.27 51.08 12.18
N HIS A 56 20.94 50.96 12.21
CA HIS A 56 20.33 49.65 12.28
C HIS A 56 20.69 48.94 10.97
N ASN A 57 21.58 47.94 11.04
CA ASN A 57 21.89 47.11 9.89
C ASN A 57 20.61 46.33 9.53
N LEU A 58 19.86 46.83 8.55
CA LEU A 58 18.66 46.20 8.01
C LEU A 58 18.92 44.71 7.64
N ALA A 59 20.16 44.42 7.24
CA ALA A 59 20.66 43.07 7.04
C ALA A 59 20.48 42.18 8.29
N VAL A 60 20.76 42.66 9.50
CA VAL A 60 20.61 41.88 10.74
C VAL A 60 19.13 41.64 11.07
N ILE A 61 18.27 42.64 10.86
CA ILE A 61 16.83 42.53 11.09
C ILE A 61 16.19 41.52 10.13
N ILE A 62 16.73 41.37 8.92
CA ILE A 62 16.22 40.40 7.93
C ILE A 62 16.90 39.03 8.07
N LEU A 63 18.22 38.98 8.26
CA LEU A 63 19.01 37.73 8.28
C LEU A 63 18.73 36.90 9.53
N VAL A 64 18.53 37.51 10.70
CA VAL A 64 18.34 36.74 11.94
C VAL A 64 17.00 36.00 11.96
N PRO A 65 15.85 36.62 11.65
CA PRO A 65 14.57 35.91 11.59
C PRO A 65 14.53 34.87 10.46
N THR A 66 15.14 35.17 9.32
CA THR A 66 15.19 34.22 8.20
C THR A 66 16.04 33.00 8.54
N LEU A 67 17.19 33.15 9.20
CA LEU A 67 17.97 31.99 9.67
C LEU A 67 17.19 31.17 10.70
N LEU A 68 16.53 31.83 11.67
CA LEU A 68 15.76 31.12 12.70
C LEU A 68 14.57 30.36 12.10
N PHE A 69 13.89 30.95 11.11
CA PHE A 69 12.82 30.29 10.38
C PHE A 69 13.32 29.06 9.60
N LEU A 70 14.46 29.18 8.90
CA LEU A 70 15.07 28.05 8.18
C LEU A 70 15.47 26.92 9.14
N ILE A 71 16.04 27.24 10.31
CA ILE A 71 16.40 26.26 11.34
C ILE A 71 15.18 25.54 11.90
N SER A 72 14.02 26.21 12.01
CA SER A 72 12.77 25.60 12.50
C SER A 72 12.06 24.74 11.45
N ILE A 73 12.11 25.13 10.17
CA ILE A 73 11.42 24.43 9.08
C ILE A 73 12.20 23.17 8.66
N PHE A 74 13.54 23.23 8.69
CA PHE A 74 14.40 22.12 8.28
C PHE A 74 14.10 20.79 9.00
N PRO A 75 13.98 20.72 10.35
CA PRO A 75 13.62 19.48 11.03
C PRO A 75 12.19 19.04 10.75
N LEU A 76 11.25 19.96 10.50
CA LEU A 76 9.87 19.61 10.14
C LEU A 76 9.81 18.99 8.73
N VAL A 77 10.55 19.55 7.77
CA VAL A 77 10.67 19.00 6.42
C VAL A 77 11.38 17.65 6.47
N ILE A 78 12.46 17.51 7.24
CA ILE A 78 13.10 16.20 7.47
C ILE A 78 12.11 15.23 8.11
N PHE A 79 11.33 15.64 9.10
CA PHE A 79 10.34 14.79 9.74
C PHE A 79 9.23 14.35 8.77
N ILE A 80 8.72 15.25 7.93
CA ILE A 80 7.72 14.94 6.90
C ILE A 80 8.33 14.05 5.82
N LEU A 81 9.56 14.32 5.37
CA LEU A 81 10.28 13.47 4.42
C LEU A 81 10.58 12.10 5.04
N CYS A 82 10.93 12.02 6.32
CA CYS A 82 11.11 10.76 7.05
C CYS A 82 9.78 10.03 7.23
N GLN A 83 8.66 10.73 7.49
CA GLN A 83 7.33 10.11 7.53
C GLN A 83 6.92 9.62 6.15
N GLN A 84 7.11 10.39 5.09
CA GLN A 84 6.82 9.99 3.72
C GLN A 84 7.73 8.86 3.27
N TYR A 85 9.01 8.87 3.69
CA TYR A 85 9.96 7.79 3.45
C TYR A 85 9.61 6.56 4.26
N ARG A 86 9.13 6.69 5.51
CA ARG A 86 8.61 5.57 6.32
C ARG A 86 7.30 5.01 5.74
N ALA A 87 6.39 5.87 5.30
CA ALA A 87 5.14 5.46 4.66
C ALA A 87 5.38 4.83 3.29
N LYS A 88 6.38 5.33 2.54
CA LYS A 88 6.91 4.68 1.33
C LYS A 88 7.71 3.43 1.66
N ALA A 89 8.42 3.31 2.77
CA ALA A 89 9.08 2.06 3.19
C ALA A 89 8.05 1.03 3.67
N LEU A 90 6.88 1.47 4.15
CA LEU A 90 5.73 0.61 4.44
C LEU A 90 4.96 0.20 3.17
N LYS A 91 5.14 0.91 2.05
CA LYS A 91 4.42 0.70 0.77
C LYS A 91 5.31 0.37 -0.43
N HIS A 92 6.64 0.37 -0.29
CA HIS A 92 7.58 0.03 -1.34
C HIS A 92 8.16 -1.32 -0.97
N ASN A 93 7.69 -2.29 -1.76
CA ASN A 93 8.28 -3.55 -2.13
C ASN A 93 9.07 -4.24 -1.02
N PRO A 94 8.69 -5.47 -0.62
CA PRO A 94 9.67 -6.29 0.06
C PRO A 94 10.94 -6.19 -0.78
N SER A 95 12.04 -5.82 -0.15
CA SER A 95 13.37 -6.16 -0.65
C SER A 95 13.31 -7.60 -1.19
N PRO A 96 14.25 -8.05 -2.02
CA PRO A 96 14.48 -9.49 -2.13
C PRO A 96 14.91 -9.98 -0.75
N THR A 97 13.93 -10.14 0.14
CA THR A 97 13.91 -11.03 1.26
C THR A 97 14.37 -12.31 0.63
N LYS A 98 15.48 -12.84 1.15
CA LYS A 98 15.98 -14.17 0.83
C LYS A 98 14.75 -15.02 0.50
N ASN A 99 14.56 -15.34 -0.78
CA ASN A 99 13.38 -16.08 -1.20
C ASN A 99 13.25 -17.26 -0.23
N GLY A 100 12.07 -17.43 0.36
CA GLY A 100 11.78 -18.61 1.16
C GLY A 100 11.83 -18.50 2.68
N ASP A 101 11.52 -17.38 3.33
CA ASP A 101 11.12 -17.39 4.76
C ASP A 101 9.88 -16.50 5.03
N LEU A 102 8.96 -16.38 4.06
CA LEU A 102 7.72 -15.60 4.23
C LEU A 102 6.56 -16.53 4.56
N PHE A 103 5.85 -16.25 5.65
CA PHE A 103 4.67 -17.00 6.03
C PHE A 103 3.59 -16.06 6.53
N SER A 104 2.37 -16.19 6.01
CA SER A 104 1.24 -15.32 6.34
C SER A 104 -0.02 -16.16 6.51
N ILE A 105 -0.64 -16.09 7.69
CA ILE A 105 -2.00 -16.56 7.89
C ILE A 105 -2.82 -15.40 8.42
N TRP A 106 -3.95 -15.14 7.78
CA TRP A 106 -4.87 -14.12 8.23
C TRP A 106 -5.44 -14.52 9.59
N ASN A 107 -5.31 -13.60 10.55
CA ASN A 107 -5.77 -13.74 11.94
C ASN A 107 -4.93 -14.66 12.84
N PHE A 108 -3.74 -15.08 12.41
CA PHE A 108 -2.82 -15.89 13.23
C PHE A 108 -1.39 -15.33 13.17
N ASP A 109 -0.57 -15.65 14.18
CA ASP A 109 0.86 -15.41 14.10
C ASP A 109 1.47 -16.41 13.10
N GLY A 110 2.04 -15.87 12.03
CA GLY A 110 2.60 -16.67 10.95
C GLY A 110 3.69 -17.65 11.42
N LYS A 111 4.59 -17.24 12.32
CA LYS A 111 5.70 -18.13 12.69
C LYS A 111 5.22 -19.35 13.47
N ILE A 112 4.31 -19.12 14.42
CA ILE A 112 3.73 -20.20 15.24
C ILE A 112 2.92 -21.16 14.37
N ALA A 113 2.12 -20.61 13.45
CA ALA A 113 1.24 -21.45 12.66
C ALA A 113 1.97 -22.31 11.60
N PHE A 114 3.21 -21.95 11.20
CA PHE A 114 4.02 -22.84 10.37
C PHE A 114 4.39 -24.13 11.10
N GLU A 115 4.92 -24.02 12.32
CA GLU A 115 5.31 -25.19 13.13
C GLU A 115 4.09 -26.07 13.43
N ASP A 116 2.95 -25.45 13.73
CA ASP A 116 1.68 -26.14 13.94
C ASP A 116 1.25 -26.93 12.71
N ILE A 117 1.40 -26.37 11.50
CA ILE A 117 1.05 -27.05 10.25
C ILE A 117 1.98 -28.23 9.97
N ILE A 118 3.28 -28.06 10.13
CA ILE A 118 4.25 -29.15 9.95
C ILE A 118 3.95 -30.28 10.92
N LYS A 119 3.65 -29.95 12.19
CA LYS A 119 3.27 -30.94 13.20
C LYS A 119 1.94 -31.63 12.88
N ALA A 120 0.92 -30.86 12.50
CA ALA A 120 -0.42 -31.38 12.19
C ALA A 120 -0.46 -32.28 10.96
N THR A 121 0.54 -32.16 10.07
CA THR A 121 0.67 -32.97 8.87
C THR A 121 1.79 -34.01 8.95
N GLU A 122 2.50 -34.09 10.08
CA GLU A 122 3.71 -34.92 10.23
C GLU A 122 4.70 -34.74 9.08
N ASP A 123 5.00 -33.48 8.77
CA ASP A 123 5.84 -33.05 7.64
C ASP A 123 5.25 -33.43 6.26
N PHE A 124 3.94 -33.20 6.10
CA PHE A 124 3.19 -33.54 4.88
C PHE A 124 3.24 -35.03 4.53
N ASP A 125 3.03 -35.90 5.52
CA ASP A 125 2.92 -37.34 5.30
C ASP A 125 1.76 -37.67 4.35
N ILE A 126 1.98 -38.67 3.50
CA ILE A 126 1.02 -39.09 2.46
C ILE A 126 -0.35 -39.49 3.04
N LYS A 127 -0.42 -39.92 4.30
CA LYS A 127 -1.69 -40.27 4.96
C LYS A 127 -2.65 -39.09 5.11
N TYR A 128 -2.13 -37.86 5.05
CA TYR A 128 -2.93 -36.63 5.08
C TYR A 128 -3.25 -36.10 3.68
N CYS A 129 -2.67 -36.69 2.63
CA CYS A 129 -2.91 -36.29 1.24
C CYS A 129 -4.34 -36.66 0.83
N ILE A 130 -5.08 -35.66 0.35
CA ILE A 130 -6.46 -35.80 -0.13
C ILE A 130 -6.58 -35.63 -1.65
N GLY A 131 -5.47 -35.31 -2.32
CA GLY A 131 -5.44 -35.20 -3.78
C GLY A 131 -4.06 -34.80 -4.28
N THR A 132 -3.69 -35.32 -5.44
CA THR A 132 -2.46 -34.94 -6.14
C THR A 132 -2.80 -34.54 -7.56
N GLY A 133 -2.35 -33.36 -7.96
CA GLY A 133 -2.48 -32.84 -9.33
C GLY A 133 -1.10 -32.60 -9.95
N CYS A 134 -1.08 -32.13 -11.19
CA CYS A 134 0.16 -31.81 -11.90
C CYS A 134 1.02 -30.75 -11.20
N TYR A 135 0.42 -29.91 -10.35
CA TYR A 135 1.07 -28.71 -9.80
C TYR A 135 1.38 -28.84 -8.30
N GLY A 136 0.98 -29.93 -7.67
CA GLY A 136 1.15 -30.12 -6.24
C GLY A 136 0.22 -31.15 -5.64
N SER A 137 0.32 -31.29 -4.33
CA SER A 137 -0.51 -32.18 -3.53
C SER A 137 -1.27 -31.39 -2.49
N VAL A 138 -2.53 -31.77 -2.27
CA VAL A 138 -3.42 -31.14 -1.29
C VAL A 138 -3.49 -32.05 -0.06
N TYR A 139 -3.30 -31.48 1.12
CA TYR A 139 -3.32 -32.19 2.39
C TYR A 139 -4.42 -31.66 3.31
N ARG A 140 -5.08 -32.54 4.04
CA ARG A 140 -6.01 -32.15 5.10
C ARG A 140 -5.25 -32.00 6.41
N ALA A 141 -5.41 -30.87 7.08
CA ALA A 141 -4.81 -30.64 8.40
C ALA A 141 -5.86 -30.15 9.41
N VAL A 142 -5.67 -30.51 10.68
CA VAL A 142 -6.45 -29.99 11.80
C VAL A 142 -5.54 -29.07 12.60
N LEU A 143 -5.86 -27.78 12.61
CA LEU A 143 -5.10 -26.79 13.38
C LEU A 143 -5.31 -26.98 14.89
N PRO A 144 -4.41 -26.48 15.76
CA PRO A 144 -4.59 -26.56 17.21
C PRO A 144 -5.90 -25.96 17.73
N SER A 145 -6.48 -25.02 16.98
CA SER A 145 -7.81 -24.44 17.25
C SER A 145 -8.98 -25.40 16.99
N GLY A 146 -8.72 -26.61 16.48
CA GLY A 146 -9.73 -27.58 16.03
C GLY A 146 -10.25 -27.32 14.61
N LYS A 147 -9.84 -26.20 13.98
CA LYS A 147 -10.26 -25.85 12.63
C LYS A 147 -9.59 -26.76 11.60
N VAL A 148 -10.37 -27.34 10.69
CA VAL A 148 -9.88 -28.14 9.56
C VAL A 148 -9.56 -27.22 8.38
N VAL A 149 -8.42 -27.46 7.72
CA VAL A 149 -7.94 -26.70 6.56
C VAL A 149 -7.40 -27.61 5.47
N ALA A 150 -7.42 -27.13 4.22
CA ALA A 150 -6.77 -27.76 3.08
C ALA A 150 -5.45 -27.05 2.76
N LEU A 151 -4.38 -27.81 2.55
CA LEU A 151 -3.03 -27.31 2.29
C LEU A 151 -2.59 -27.73 0.89
N LYS A 152 -2.60 -26.82 -0.09
CA LYS A 152 -2.08 -27.08 -1.45
C LYS A 152 -0.57 -26.82 -1.44
N LYS A 153 0.22 -27.88 -1.31
CA LYS A 153 1.68 -27.84 -1.33
C LYS A 153 2.20 -28.04 -2.74
N LEU A 154 3.03 -27.12 -3.21
CA LEU A 154 3.72 -27.27 -4.48
C LEU A 154 4.80 -28.34 -4.34
N HIS A 155 4.94 -29.17 -5.36
CA HIS A 155 6.07 -30.08 -5.47
C HIS A 155 7.37 -29.27 -5.64
N ARG A 156 8.48 -29.82 -5.16
CA ARG A 156 9.75 -29.09 -5.03
C ARG A 156 10.35 -28.67 -6.38
N LEU A 157 10.28 -29.54 -7.38
CA LEU A 157 10.80 -29.25 -8.73
C LEU A 157 9.99 -28.13 -9.39
N GLU A 158 8.72 -28.06 -9.07
CA GLU A 158 7.76 -27.10 -9.56
C GLU A 158 7.95 -25.76 -8.86
N ALA A 159 8.20 -25.74 -7.55
CA ALA A 159 8.53 -24.52 -6.80
C ALA A 159 9.81 -23.81 -7.29
N GLU A 160 10.73 -24.54 -7.92
CA GLU A 160 11.95 -24.00 -8.52
C GLU A 160 11.73 -23.46 -9.95
N GLN A 161 10.57 -23.71 -10.57
CA GLN A 161 10.24 -23.19 -11.90
C GLN A 161 9.52 -21.83 -11.85
N PRO A 162 9.95 -20.83 -12.65
CA PRO A 162 9.34 -19.50 -12.67
C PRO A 162 7.84 -19.47 -12.98
N THR A 163 7.36 -20.39 -13.82
CA THR A 163 5.96 -20.49 -14.23
C THR A 163 5.04 -20.88 -13.08
N TYR A 164 5.49 -21.76 -12.18
CA TYR A 164 4.69 -22.21 -11.05
C TYR A 164 4.75 -21.25 -9.86
N ASP A 165 5.89 -20.58 -9.64
CA ASP A 165 5.95 -19.41 -8.74
C ASP A 165 4.96 -18.33 -9.21
N THR A 166 4.83 -18.13 -10.53
CA THR A 166 3.85 -17.21 -11.11
C THR A 166 2.41 -17.66 -10.79
N SER A 167 2.05 -18.93 -11.04
CA SER A 167 0.70 -19.45 -10.75
C SER A 167 0.35 -19.35 -9.26
N PHE A 168 1.27 -19.72 -8.38
CA PHE A 168 1.11 -19.62 -6.92
C PHE A 168 0.86 -18.19 -6.47
N ARG A 169 1.69 -17.24 -6.92
CA ARG A 169 1.51 -15.82 -6.62
C ARG A 169 0.23 -15.26 -7.21
N ASN A 170 -0.14 -15.72 -8.41
CA ASN A 170 -1.36 -15.32 -9.08
C ASN A 170 -2.60 -15.72 -8.25
N GLU A 171 -2.60 -16.96 -7.76
CA GLU A 171 -3.65 -17.47 -6.89
C GLU A 171 -3.76 -16.67 -5.58
N ILE A 172 -2.62 -16.33 -4.94
CA ILE A 172 -2.59 -15.44 -3.77
C ILE A 172 -3.20 -14.09 -4.11
N ASN A 173 -2.74 -13.43 -5.17
CA ASN A 173 -3.17 -12.09 -5.54
C ASN A 173 -4.70 -12.04 -5.73
N PHE A 174 -5.25 -12.94 -6.54
CA PHE A 174 -6.70 -12.95 -6.78
C PHE A 174 -7.50 -13.25 -5.52
N LEU A 175 -7.15 -14.31 -4.77
CA LEU A 175 -7.90 -14.70 -3.58
C LEU A 175 -7.71 -13.77 -2.38
N THR A 176 -6.72 -12.87 -2.41
CA THR A 176 -6.61 -11.77 -1.45
C THR A 176 -7.56 -10.60 -1.76
N GLU A 177 -7.89 -10.39 -3.03
CA GLU A 177 -8.66 -9.24 -3.49
C GLU A 177 -10.15 -9.53 -3.62
N ILE A 178 -10.51 -10.77 -3.97
CA ILE A 178 -11.90 -11.17 -4.22
C ILE A 178 -12.48 -11.93 -3.04
N ARG A 179 -13.78 -11.74 -2.79
CA ARG A 179 -14.50 -12.51 -1.77
C ARG A 179 -15.96 -12.69 -2.18
N HIS A 180 -16.35 -13.94 -2.37
CA HIS A 180 -17.71 -14.31 -2.75
C HIS A 180 -18.10 -15.62 -2.06
N LYS A 181 -19.39 -15.82 -1.78
CA LYS A 181 -19.90 -17.01 -1.08
C LYS A 181 -19.73 -18.34 -1.84
N ASN A 182 -19.43 -18.27 -3.14
CA ASN A 182 -19.19 -19.42 -4.02
C ASN A 182 -17.75 -19.40 -4.60
N ILE A 183 -16.81 -18.76 -3.90
CA ILE A 183 -15.37 -18.77 -4.21
C ILE A 183 -14.64 -19.28 -2.96
N VAL A 184 -13.71 -20.22 -3.13
CA VAL A 184 -12.97 -20.80 -2.02
C VAL A 184 -12.21 -19.72 -1.26
N LYS A 185 -12.28 -19.80 0.06
CA LYS A 185 -11.60 -18.87 0.96
C LYS A 185 -10.17 -19.32 1.20
N LEU A 186 -9.22 -18.54 0.70
CA LEU A 186 -7.84 -18.58 1.18
C LEU A 186 -7.81 -18.14 2.66
N HIS A 187 -6.93 -18.70 3.45
CA HIS A 187 -6.68 -18.29 4.85
C HIS A 187 -5.27 -17.76 5.01
N GLY A 188 -4.36 -18.18 4.14
CA GLY A 188 -2.97 -17.79 4.20
C GLY A 188 -2.13 -18.56 3.19
N PHE A 189 -0.84 -18.29 3.24
CA PHE A 189 0.15 -18.93 2.39
C PHE A 189 1.49 -19.03 3.11
N CYS A 190 2.29 -19.99 2.68
CA CYS A 190 3.67 -20.21 3.06
C CYS A 190 4.54 -20.11 1.82
N LEU A 191 5.55 -19.25 1.89
CA LEU A 191 6.66 -19.10 0.94
C LEU A 191 7.95 -19.38 1.72
N HIS A 192 8.18 -20.64 2.07
CA HIS A 192 9.39 -21.08 2.76
C HIS A 192 10.30 -21.89 1.82
N ASN A 193 11.62 -21.78 2.01
CA ASN A 193 12.69 -22.45 1.28
C ASN A 193 12.55 -23.97 1.30
N ARG A 194 11.91 -24.50 2.34
CA ARG A 194 11.65 -25.94 2.48
C ARG A 194 10.37 -26.37 1.79
N CYS A 195 9.36 -25.49 1.75
CA CYS A 195 8.06 -25.79 1.14
C CYS A 195 7.27 -24.51 0.88
N MET A 196 6.55 -24.50 -0.24
CA MET A 196 5.56 -23.48 -0.57
C MET A 196 4.18 -24.12 -0.55
N PHE A 197 3.23 -23.50 0.14
CA PHE A 197 1.87 -24.01 0.19
C PHE A 197 0.83 -22.93 0.45
N LEU A 198 -0.39 -23.16 -0.04
CA LEU A 198 -1.57 -22.33 0.20
C LEU A 198 -2.48 -23.00 1.23
N ILE A 199 -3.12 -22.21 2.06
CA ILE A 199 -3.97 -22.67 3.17
C ILE A 199 -5.38 -22.21 2.87
N TYR A 200 -6.31 -23.13 2.64
CA TYR A 200 -7.71 -22.85 2.34
C TYR A 200 -8.63 -23.33 3.45
N GLU A 201 -9.87 -22.87 3.39
CA GLU A 201 -10.95 -23.62 4.01
C GLU A 201 -11.01 -25.06 3.44
N TYR A 202 -11.35 -26.00 4.29
CA TYR A 202 -11.56 -27.39 3.88
C TYR A 202 -13.01 -27.56 3.44
N LEU A 203 -13.21 -28.21 2.28
CA LEU A 203 -14.52 -28.48 1.70
C LEU A 203 -14.73 -30.01 1.66
N GLU A 204 -15.67 -30.50 2.47
CA GLU A 204 -15.74 -31.91 2.89
C GLU A 204 -16.09 -32.88 1.77
N LYS A 205 -16.87 -32.43 0.78
CA LYS A 205 -17.32 -33.26 -0.34
C LYS A 205 -16.34 -33.22 -1.52
N GLY A 206 -15.18 -32.57 -1.36
CA GLY A 206 -14.12 -32.57 -2.36
C GLY A 206 -14.53 -31.90 -3.66
N SER A 207 -14.01 -32.38 -4.79
CA SER A 207 -14.34 -31.84 -6.11
C SER A 207 -15.66 -32.38 -6.65
N LEU A 208 -16.34 -31.58 -7.45
CA LEU A 208 -17.54 -32.00 -8.19
C LEU A 208 -17.23 -33.18 -9.11
N PHE A 209 -16.01 -33.26 -9.67
CA PHE A 209 -15.55 -34.42 -10.41
C PHE A 209 -15.62 -35.70 -9.56
N TYR A 210 -15.07 -35.65 -8.34
CA TYR A 210 -15.11 -36.79 -7.43
C TYR A 210 -16.56 -37.16 -7.06
N ALA A 211 -17.36 -36.17 -6.65
CA ALA A 211 -18.76 -36.38 -6.26
C ALA A 211 -19.63 -36.96 -7.38
N LEU A 212 -19.31 -36.67 -8.64
CA LEU A 212 -20.00 -37.26 -9.80
C LEU A 212 -19.45 -38.63 -10.21
N SER A 213 -18.24 -38.99 -9.78
CA SER A 213 -17.57 -40.24 -10.14
C SER A 213 -17.91 -41.42 -9.22
N VAL A 214 -18.41 -41.13 -8.02
CA VAL A 214 -18.79 -42.12 -7.01
C VAL A 214 -20.31 -42.28 -7.04
N ASP A 215 -20.80 -43.48 -7.35
CA ASP A 215 -22.23 -43.74 -7.55
C ASP A 215 -23.10 -43.30 -6.36
N ASP A 216 -22.68 -43.62 -5.13
CA ASP A 216 -23.42 -43.25 -3.92
C ASP A 216 -23.49 -41.72 -3.73
N GLU A 217 -22.39 -40.99 -3.95
CA GLU A 217 -22.37 -39.52 -3.86
C GLU A 217 -23.18 -38.87 -5.00
N ALA A 218 -23.10 -39.45 -6.20
CA ALA A 218 -23.85 -39.00 -7.35
C ALA A 218 -25.37 -39.16 -7.16
N MET A 219 -25.79 -40.20 -6.41
CA MET A 219 -27.18 -40.41 -6.01
C MET A 219 -27.66 -39.40 -4.97
N GLU A 220 -26.80 -38.94 -4.05
CA GLU A 220 -27.14 -37.86 -3.11
C GLU A 220 -27.40 -36.53 -3.85
N MET A 221 -26.80 -36.34 -5.03
CA MET A 221 -26.95 -35.15 -5.87
C MET A 221 -28.17 -35.25 -6.79
N ASP A 222 -29.36 -35.08 -6.23
CA ASP A 222 -30.59 -34.93 -7.00
C ASP A 222 -30.56 -33.71 -7.95
N TRP A 223 -31.57 -33.61 -8.82
CA TRP A 223 -31.65 -32.53 -9.80
C TRP A 223 -31.63 -31.13 -9.18
N THR A 224 -32.33 -30.94 -8.06
CA THR A 224 -32.39 -29.65 -7.36
C THR A 224 -31.01 -29.22 -6.88
N LYS A 225 -30.25 -30.15 -6.28
CA LYS A 225 -28.87 -29.91 -5.84
C LYS A 225 -27.95 -29.56 -7.00
N ARG A 226 -28.06 -30.28 -8.13
CA ARG A 226 -27.29 -29.98 -9.35
C ARG A 226 -27.58 -28.58 -9.89
N VAL A 227 -28.85 -28.17 -9.91
CA VAL A 227 -29.24 -26.81 -10.31
C VAL A 227 -28.67 -25.75 -9.36
N ASN A 228 -28.68 -26.02 -8.05
CA ASN A 228 -28.10 -25.10 -7.05
C ASN A 228 -26.58 -24.95 -7.21
N ILE A 229 -25.86 -26.04 -7.55
CA ILE A 229 -24.44 -26.01 -7.88
C ILE A 229 -24.18 -25.10 -9.08
N VAL A 230 -24.91 -25.30 -10.18
CA VAL A 230 -24.78 -24.45 -11.39
C VAL A 230 -25.07 -22.99 -11.06
N LYS A 231 -26.12 -22.73 -10.27
CA LYS A 231 -26.45 -21.37 -9.82
C LYS A 231 -25.33 -20.73 -9.00
N GLY A 232 -24.73 -21.48 -8.08
CA GLY A 232 -23.60 -21.00 -7.26
C GLY A 232 -22.39 -20.63 -8.11
N VAL A 233 -22.02 -21.51 -9.05
CA VAL A 233 -20.93 -21.26 -10.00
C VAL A 233 -21.23 -20.04 -10.88
N ALA A 234 -22.44 -19.94 -11.44
CA ALA A 234 -22.85 -18.82 -12.27
C ALA A 234 -22.82 -17.48 -11.50
N HIS A 235 -23.23 -17.47 -10.23
CA HIS A 235 -23.14 -16.28 -9.38
C HIS A 235 -21.68 -15.84 -9.16
N ALA A 236 -20.78 -16.78 -8.85
CA ALA A 236 -19.37 -16.45 -8.69
C ALA A 236 -18.75 -15.92 -10.00
N LEU A 237 -19.06 -16.54 -11.14
CA LEU A 237 -18.62 -16.07 -12.46
C LEU A 237 -19.15 -14.68 -12.77
N SER A 238 -20.45 -14.42 -12.53
CA SER A 238 -21.04 -13.10 -12.72
C SER A 238 -20.33 -12.05 -11.87
N TYR A 239 -20.09 -12.34 -10.60
CA TYR A 239 -19.36 -11.45 -9.70
C TYR A 239 -17.95 -11.12 -10.22
N MET A 240 -17.19 -12.13 -10.67
CA MET A 240 -15.85 -11.92 -11.22
C MET A 240 -15.85 -11.12 -12.53
N HIS A 241 -16.84 -11.35 -13.39
CA HIS A 241 -16.92 -10.71 -14.70
C HIS A 241 -17.48 -9.29 -14.66
N HIS A 242 -18.35 -8.98 -13.71
CA HIS A 242 -19.16 -7.76 -13.75
C HIS A 242 -19.08 -6.89 -12.49
N ASP A 243 -18.85 -7.49 -11.32
CA ASP A 243 -18.92 -6.75 -10.05
C ASP A 243 -17.52 -6.37 -9.52
N CYS A 244 -16.46 -6.97 -10.06
CA CYS A 244 -15.07 -6.59 -9.75
C CYS A 244 -14.65 -5.34 -10.53
N ASN A 245 -13.72 -4.55 -9.98
CA ASN A 245 -13.23 -3.30 -10.58
C ASN A 245 -12.74 -3.45 -12.03
N LEU A 246 -12.07 -4.58 -12.30
CA LEU A 246 -11.71 -5.05 -13.63
C LEU A 246 -12.26 -6.46 -13.80
N PRO A 247 -12.77 -6.84 -14.99
CA PRO A 247 -13.28 -8.18 -15.21
C PRO A 247 -12.18 -9.23 -15.00
N ILE A 248 -12.47 -10.25 -14.19
CA ILE A 248 -11.54 -11.35 -13.89
C ILE A 248 -12.00 -12.60 -14.63
N VAL A 249 -11.14 -13.16 -15.48
CA VAL A 249 -11.40 -14.45 -16.14
C VAL A 249 -10.59 -15.53 -15.45
N HIS A 250 -11.28 -16.56 -14.95
CA HIS A 250 -10.66 -17.70 -14.26
C HIS A 250 -9.75 -18.54 -15.17
N ARG A 251 -10.19 -18.75 -16.42
CA ARG A 251 -9.55 -19.54 -17.50
C ARG A 251 -9.47 -21.06 -17.28
N ASP A 252 -9.71 -21.57 -16.07
CA ASP A 252 -9.75 -23.03 -15.82
C ASP A 252 -11.00 -23.47 -15.03
N ILE A 253 -12.19 -23.19 -15.55
CA ILE A 253 -13.44 -23.70 -14.97
C ILE A 253 -13.67 -25.14 -15.43
N SER A 254 -13.57 -26.08 -14.52
CA SER A 254 -13.80 -27.52 -14.74
C SER A 254 -14.43 -28.15 -13.49
N SER A 255 -14.92 -29.39 -13.61
CA SER A 255 -15.48 -30.13 -12.45
C SER A 255 -14.42 -30.45 -11.39
N ASN A 256 -13.13 -30.43 -11.71
CA ASN A 256 -12.04 -30.57 -10.73
C ASN A 256 -11.87 -29.32 -9.87
N ASN A 257 -12.13 -28.15 -10.45
CA ASN A 257 -11.94 -26.84 -9.81
C ASN A 257 -13.24 -26.28 -9.21
N ILE A 258 -14.33 -27.07 -9.21
CA ILE A 258 -15.54 -26.79 -8.46
C ILE A 258 -15.53 -27.70 -7.24
N LEU A 259 -15.39 -27.13 -6.05
CA LEU A 259 -15.38 -27.85 -4.79
C LEU A 259 -16.75 -27.76 -4.10
N LEU A 260 -17.06 -28.74 -3.25
CA LEU A 260 -18.34 -28.86 -2.55
C LEU A 260 -18.13 -28.92 -1.03
N ASN A 261 -18.87 -28.11 -0.29
CA ASN A 261 -18.95 -28.23 1.18
C ASN A 261 -19.88 -29.39 1.59
N SER A 262 -20.01 -29.60 2.90
CA SER A 262 -20.89 -30.61 3.48
C SER A 262 -22.37 -30.48 3.07
N GLU A 263 -22.82 -29.27 2.73
CA GLU A 263 -24.17 -28.93 2.29
C GLU A 263 -24.38 -29.02 0.77
N LEU A 264 -23.36 -29.49 0.01
CA LEU A 264 -23.35 -29.55 -1.46
C LEU A 264 -23.50 -28.17 -2.14
N GLU A 265 -23.05 -27.11 -1.48
CA GLU A 265 -22.87 -25.79 -2.08
C GLU A 265 -21.54 -25.73 -2.83
N ALA A 266 -21.54 -25.05 -3.98
CA ALA A 266 -20.41 -25.01 -4.89
C ALA A 266 -19.46 -23.82 -4.64
N PHE A 267 -18.16 -24.09 -4.72
CA PHE A 267 -17.09 -23.11 -4.57
C PHE A 267 -16.11 -23.24 -5.73
N ILE A 268 -15.85 -22.14 -6.44
CA ILE A 268 -14.79 -22.08 -7.45
C ILE A 268 -13.44 -22.04 -6.73
N ALA A 269 -12.51 -22.88 -7.18
CA ALA A 269 -11.13 -22.98 -6.69
C ALA A 269 -10.13 -22.93 -7.86
N ASP A 270 -8.84 -22.88 -7.51
CA ASP A 270 -7.69 -22.84 -8.43
C ASP A 270 -7.60 -21.59 -9.32
N PHE A 271 -7.26 -20.48 -8.69
CA PHE A 271 -7.08 -19.19 -9.37
C PHE A 271 -5.67 -19.04 -9.98
N GLY A 272 -4.88 -20.11 -10.05
CA GLY A 272 -3.51 -20.07 -10.57
C GLY A 272 -3.43 -19.56 -12.01
N THR A 273 -4.47 -19.82 -12.81
CA THR A 273 -4.58 -19.31 -14.18
C THR A 273 -5.46 -18.08 -14.32
N ALA A 274 -6.00 -17.49 -13.27
CA ALA A 274 -6.89 -16.33 -13.41
C ALA A 274 -6.17 -15.12 -14.02
N ARG A 275 -6.91 -14.19 -14.64
CA ARG A 275 -6.34 -12.98 -15.25
C ARG A 275 -7.35 -11.83 -15.25
N LEU A 276 -6.85 -10.61 -15.07
CA LEU A 276 -7.60 -9.38 -15.32
C LEU A 276 -7.69 -9.12 -16.83
N LEU A 277 -8.89 -8.86 -17.33
CA LEU A 277 -9.07 -8.33 -18.67
C LEU A 277 -8.90 -6.81 -18.63
N ASP A 278 -7.80 -6.34 -19.21
CA ASP A 278 -7.57 -4.92 -19.44
C ASP A 278 -7.92 -4.58 -20.89
N PRO A 279 -8.99 -3.80 -21.14
CA PRO A 279 -9.37 -3.36 -22.49
C PRO A 279 -8.29 -2.56 -23.23
N ALA A 280 -7.33 -1.97 -22.50
CA ALA A 280 -6.25 -1.17 -23.08
C ALA A 280 -5.00 -2.00 -23.43
N SER A 281 -4.97 -3.30 -23.10
CA SER A 281 -3.82 -4.18 -23.30
C SER A 281 -4.03 -5.19 -24.43
N SER A 282 -2.93 -5.75 -24.98
CA SER A 282 -3.06 -6.91 -25.87
C SER A 282 -3.47 -8.14 -25.05
N ASN A 283 -4.68 -8.63 -25.30
CA ASN A 283 -5.23 -9.83 -24.66
C ASN A 283 -4.62 -11.13 -25.24
N GLY A 284 -3.45 -11.07 -25.89
CA GLY A 284 -2.74 -12.26 -26.36
C GLY A 284 -2.32 -13.11 -25.17
N THR A 285 -2.77 -14.36 -25.12
CA THR A 285 -2.51 -15.25 -23.98
C THR A 285 -2.05 -16.62 -24.46
N VAL A 286 -1.11 -17.22 -23.72
CA VAL A 286 -0.89 -18.67 -23.78
C VAL A 286 -2.21 -19.37 -23.47
N ILE A 287 -2.55 -20.38 -24.27
CA ILE A 287 -3.72 -21.22 -24.04
C ILE A 287 -3.48 -22.00 -22.75
N VAL A 288 -4.40 -21.83 -21.80
CA VAL A 288 -4.42 -22.50 -20.50
C VAL A 288 -5.85 -22.95 -20.23
N GLY A 289 -5.99 -24.04 -19.47
CA GLY A 289 -7.28 -24.61 -19.09
C GLY A 289 -7.33 -26.11 -19.31
N THR A 290 -8.37 -26.74 -18.77
CA THR A 290 -8.61 -28.17 -18.90
C THR A 290 -9.10 -28.52 -20.30
N TYR A 291 -8.47 -29.51 -20.95
CA TYR A 291 -8.89 -30.01 -22.27
C TYR A 291 -10.37 -30.45 -22.25
N GLY A 292 -11.12 -30.09 -23.29
CA GLY A 292 -12.58 -30.30 -23.35
C GLY A 292 -13.42 -29.20 -22.69
N TYR A 293 -12.81 -28.30 -21.91
CA TYR A 293 -13.45 -27.12 -21.33
C TYR A 293 -13.00 -25.81 -21.99
N ILE A 294 -11.90 -25.83 -22.75
CA ILE A 294 -11.37 -24.65 -23.45
C ILE A 294 -12.32 -24.24 -24.57
N ALA A 295 -12.60 -22.94 -24.66
CA ALA A 295 -13.45 -22.39 -25.71
C ALA A 295 -12.80 -22.55 -27.10
N PRO A 296 -13.51 -23.04 -28.13
CA PRO A 296 -12.93 -23.30 -29.46
C PRO A 296 -12.31 -22.07 -30.12
N ALA A 297 -12.86 -20.89 -29.84
CA ALA A 297 -12.33 -19.64 -30.35
C ALA A 297 -10.88 -19.40 -29.90
N LEU A 298 -10.48 -19.86 -28.70
CA LEU A 298 -9.11 -19.76 -28.20
C LEU A 298 -8.17 -20.77 -28.87
N GLU A 299 -8.67 -21.96 -29.22
CA GLU A 299 -7.90 -23.00 -29.94
C GLU A 299 -7.60 -22.59 -31.39
N CYS A 300 -8.53 -21.93 -32.07
CA CYS A 300 -8.39 -21.52 -33.48
C CYS A 300 -7.32 -20.44 -33.72
N TRP A 301 -6.93 -19.65 -32.72
CA TRP A 301 -5.82 -18.69 -32.87
C TRP A 301 -4.45 -19.37 -32.92
N HIS A 302 -4.35 -20.65 -32.52
CA HIS A 302 -3.10 -21.41 -32.53
C HIS A 302 -2.78 -22.03 -33.89
N TRP A 303 -3.79 -22.35 -34.71
CA TRP A 303 -3.59 -23.01 -36.01
C TRP A 303 -3.33 -22.06 -37.18
N LYS A 304 -3.10 -20.76 -36.91
CA LYS A 304 -2.85 -19.73 -37.92
C LYS A 304 -1.41 -19.18 -37.94
N TYR A 305 -0.49 -19.75 -37.16
CA TYR A 305 0.95 -19.41 -37.20
C TYR A 305 1.81 -20.65 -37.16
#